data_AF-A0A969L7Q6-F1
#
_entry.id   AF-A0A969L7Q6-F1
#
_cell.length_a   1.000
_cell.length_b   1.000
_cell.length_c   1.000
_cell.angle_alpha   90.00
_cell.angle_beta   90.00
_cell.angle_gamma   90.00
#
_symmetry.space_group_name_H-M   'P 1'
#
loop_
_entity.id
_entity.type
_entity.pdbx_description
1 polymer ?
#
loop_
_entity_poly.entity_id
_entity_poly.type
_entity_poly.pdbx_seq_one_letter_code
_entity_poly.pdbx_strand_id
1 'polypeptide(L)'
;MGCLIISCPSHSQSFLDDVLDIFKIPLNKKAVQRDSSRYPASLVLAPVVAYEPATSWGAGVGAKILFKPGRSGQETRTSNMPISALYTFNNQIILSSGYTIFFNQEKWSLRGNLAFSKFPQNFFGIGNLSLEEDEEIYDFTNYLIEPILLKKYSVNFSSAAASATTSSTRLTWSRKAGWFRNNRQAMKALPPPGWRLSPCGTAAIMYSMHRMVSLPK
;
A
#
# COMPACT_ATOMS: atom_id res chain seq x y z
N MET A 1 27.20 4.75 -42.01
CA MET A 1 26.15 4.52 -41.01
C MET A 1 26.74 4.73 -39.62
N GLY A 2 26.78 5.98 -39.15
CA GLY A 2 27.24 6.31 -37.79
C GLY A 2 26.08 6.96 -37.06
N CYS A 3 25.52 6.29 -36.06
CA CYS A 3 24.44 6.81 -35.24
C CYS A 3 25.05 7.77 -34.20
N LEU A 4 24.78 9.06 -34.35
CA LEU A 4 25.17 10.12 -33.42
C LEU A 4 24.37 9.94 -32.11
N ILE A 5 25.05 9.49 -31.06
CA ILE A 5 24.54 9.55 -29.69
C ILE A 5 24.56 11.02 -29.28
N ILE A 6 23.39 11.66 -29.25
CA ILE A 6 23.23 13.02 -28.72
C ILE A 6 23.40 12.91 -27.20
N SER A 7 24.58 13.26 -26.68
CA SER A 7 24.79 13.48 -25.24
C SER A 7 24.12 14.79 -24.83
N CYS A 8 22.92 14.68 -24.24
CA CYS A 8 22.19 15.81 -23.66
C CYS A 8 23.02 16.44 -22.52
N PRO A 9 23.19 17.77 -22.47
CA PRO A 9 24.06 18.43 -21.50
C PRO A 9 23.50 18.39 -20.07
N SER A 10 24.41 18.24 -19.13
CA SER A 10 24.26 18.02 -17.68
C SER A 10 23.63 19.15 -16.85
N HIS A 11 23.18 20.25 -17.45
CA HIS A 11 22.75 21.45 -16.71
C HIS A 11 21.40 21.29 -16.00
N SER A 12 20.46 20.52 -16.56
CA SER A 12 19.19 20.23 -15.89
C SER A 12 19.34 19.29 -14.70
N GLN A 13 20.41 18.50 -14.64
CA GLN A 13 20.64 17.57 -13.52
C GLN A 13 21.14 18.31 -12.27
N SER A 14 22.00 19.32 -12.41
CA SER A 14 22.52 20.07 -11.26
C SER A 14 21.43 20.87 -10.54
N PHE A 15 20.49 21.48 -11.26
CA PHE A 15 19.38 22.21 -10.64
C PHE A 15 18.43 21.29 -9.85
N LEU A 16 18.17 20.09 -10.35
CA LEU A 16 17.34 19.12 -9.64
C LEU A 16 18.03 18.63 -8.37
N ASP A 17 19.35 18.45 -8.39
CA ASP A 17 20.11 18.05 -7.21
C ASP A 17 20.05 19.12 -6.10
N ASP A 18 20.19 20.41 -6.45
CA ASP A 18 20.05 21.52 -5.49
C ASP A 18 18.64 21.59 -4.88
N VAL A 19 17.61 21.40 -5.71
CA VAL A 19 16.22 21.36 -5.24
C VAL A 19 15.96 20.13 -4.35
N LEU A 20 16.51 18.96 -4.71
CA LEU A 20 16.41 17.74 -3.91
C LEU A 20 17.15 17.88 -2.58
N ASP A 21 18.22 18.64 -2.52
CA ASP A 21 18.98 18.89 -1.29
C ASP A 21 18.19 19.72 -0.27
N ILE A 22 17.32 20.62 -0.71
CA ILE A 22 16.36 21.33 0.18
C ILE A 22 15.45 20.33 0.90
N PHE A 23 15.08 19.25 0.20
CA PHE A 23 14.20 18.22 0.70
C PHE A 23 14.92 17.13 1.52
N LYS A 24 16.26 17.17 1.60
CA LYS A 24 17.08 16.21 2.38
C LYS A 24 17.39 16.74 3.77
N ILE A 25 16.78 16.11 4.77
CA ILE A 25 17.00 16.36 6.20
C ILE A 25 17.89 15.23 6.76
N PRO A 26 19.14 15.49 7.15
CA PRO A 26 19.99 14.47 7.75
C PRO A 26 19.62 14.26 9.23
N LEU A 27 19.31 13.01 9.59
CA LEU A 27 18.80 12.63 10.90
C LEU A 27 19.90 12.48 11.96
N ASN A 28 21.15 12.20 11.55
CA ASN A 28 22.22 11.79 12.46
C ASN A 28 23.48 12.70 12.43
N LYS A 29 23.31 14.02 12.25
CA LYS A 29 24.43 14.97 12.16
C LYS A 29 25.42 14.85 13.35
N LYS A 30 24.90 14.79 14.59
CA LYS A 30 25.71 14.80 15.82
C LYS A 30 26.51 13.50 16.08
N ALA A 31 26.05 12.35 15.58
CA ALA A 31 26.79 11.10 15.80
C ALA A 31 27.79 10.82 14.68
N VAL A 32 27.54 11.29 13.45
CA VAL A 32 28.52 11.26 12.36
C VAL A 32 29.69 12.20 12.66
N GLN A 33 29.43 13.37 13.25
CA GLN A 33 30.50 14.29 13.68
C GLN A 33 31.41 13.72 14.78
N ARG A 34 30.88 12.84 15.64
CA ARG A 34 31.67 12.17 16.69
C ARG A 34 32.48 11.00 16.17
N ASP A 35 32.04 10.38 15.08
CA ASP A 35 32.61 9.14 14.56
C ASP A 35 32.38 9.06 13.04
N SER A 36 33.42 9.37 12.27
CA SER A 36 33.38 9.39 10.80
C SER A 36 33.16 8.00 10.18
N SER A 37 33.27 6.91 10.97
CA SER A 37 32.96 5.56 10.52
C SER A 37 31.46 5.28 10.43
N ARG A 38 30.62 6.14 11.01
CA ARG A 38 29.17 5.98 11.02
C ARG A 38 28.51 6.47 9.73
N TYR A 39 27.55 5.70 9.25
CA TYR A 39 26.77 6.06 8.07
C TYR A 39 25.81 7.25 8.36
N PRO A 40 25.74 8.26 7.47
CA PRO A 40 24.82 9.38 7.61
C PRO A 40 23.39 8.96 7.27
N ALA A 41 22.53 8.92 8.29
CA ALA A 41 21.09 8.71 8.06
C ALA A 41 20.45 9.97 7.47
N SER A 42 19.66 9.81 6.42
CA SER A 42 19.03 10.89 5.67
C SER A 42 17.53 10.64 5.52
N LEU A 43 16.73 11.67 5.70
CA LEU A 43 15.31 11.71 5.43
C LEU A 43 15.08 12.63 4.23
N VAL A 44 14.49 12.11 3.17
CA VAL A 44 14.09 12.92 2.01
C VAL A 44 12.59 13.11 2.08
N LEU A 45 12.10 14.34 2.08
CA LEU A 45 10.66 14.65 2.14
C LEU A 45 10.25 15.41 0.88
N ALA A 46 9.32 14.87 0.11
CA ALA A 46 8.86 15.45 -1.13
C ALA A 46 7.33 15.62 -1.09
N PRO A 47 6.78 16.79 -1.44
CA PRO A 47 5.35 16.91 -1.69
C PRO A 47 4.98 16.08 -2.92
N VAL A 48 3.78 15.51 -2.90
CA VAL A 48 3.22 14.70 -4.00
C VAL A 48 1.89 15.29 -4.39
N VAL A 49 1.70 15.57 -5.67
CA VAL A 49 0.41 15.95 -6.24
C VAL A 49 0.15 15.01 -7.41
N ALA A 50 -1.03 14.42 -7.44
CA ALA A 50 -1.44 13.48 -8.47
C ALA A 50 -2.87 13.78 -8.91
N TYR A 51 -3.18 13.51 -10.17
CA TYR A 51 -4.53 13.56 -10.70
C TYR A 51 -4.90 12.19 -11.24
N GLU A 52 -6.00 11.65 -10.78
CA GLU A 52 -6.50 10.36 -11.23
C GLU A 52 -7.98 10.50 -11.61
N PRO A 53 -8.38 10.13 -12.85
CA PRO A 53 -9.75 10.36 -13.33
C PRO A 53 -10.85 9.76 -12.45
N ALA A 54 -10.53 8.70 -11.70
CA ALA A 54 -11.47 8.04 -10.79
C ALA A 54 -11.58 8.72 -9.41
N THR A 55 -10.57 9.48 -8.97
CA THR A 55 -10.47 10.01 -7.60
C THR A 55 -10.20 11.52 -7.54
N SER A 56 -10.15 12.17 -8.70
CA SER A 56 -9.87 13.59 -8.91
C SER A 56 -8.43 13.97 -8.51
N TRP A 57 -8.23 15.23 -8.12
CA TRP A 57 -6.95 15.71 -7.61
C TRP A 57 -6.67 15.14 -6.22
N GLY A 58 -5.42 14.73 -6.01
CA GLY A 58 -4.89 14.31 -4.73
C GLY A 58 -3.60 15.05 -4.42
N ALA A 59 -3.46 15.42 -3.15
CA ALA A 59 -2.28 16.06 -2.60
C ALA A 59 -1.78 15.26 -1.40
N GLY A 60 -0.47 15.21 -1.24
CA GLY A 60 0.16 14.34 -0.27
C GLY A 60 1.63 14.66 -0.06
N VAL A 61 2.26 13.80 0.72
CA VAL A 61 3.69 13.88 1.02
C VAL A 61 4.29 12.48 0.97
N GLY A 62 5.42 12.37 0.29
CA GLY A 62 6.29 11.22 0.29
C GLY A 62 7.50 11.51 1.16
N ALA A 63 7.90 10.56 1.98
CA ALA A 63 9.13 10.59 2.74
C ALA A 63 9.95 9.33 2.45
N LYS A 64 11.27 9.43 2.39
CA LYS A 64 12.16 8.27 2.24
C LYS A 64 13.25 8.36 3.29
N ILE A 65 13.25 7.40 4.19
CA ILE A 65 14.28 7.28 5.23
C ILE A 65 15.36 6.33 4.71
N LEU A 66 16.61 6.79 4.74
CA LEU A 66 17.80 6.03 4.38
C LEU A 66 18.69 5.94 5.61
N PHE A 67 18.95 4.73 6.10
CA PHE A 67 19.75 4.52 7.30
C PHE A 67 20.49 3.19 7.27
N LYS A 68 21.50 3.04 8.13
CA LYS A 68 22.13 1.75 8.43
C LYS A 68 21.98 1.46 9.94
N PRO A 69 21.36 0.34 10.36
CA PRO A 69 21.25 0.00 11.77
C PRO A 69 22.64 -0.22 12.41
N GLY A 70 22.78 0.14 13.69
CA GLY A 70 24.07 0.24 14.38
C GLY A 70 24.91 -1.04 14.37
N ARG A 71 26.24 -0.88 14.31
CA ARG A 71 27.27 -1.94 14.13
C ARG A 71 27.28 -2.65 12.77
N SER A 72 26.51 -2.19 11.79
CA SER A 72 26.60 -2.69 10.42
C SER A 72 27.82 -2.10 9.73
N GLY A 73 28.75 -2.96 9.28
CA GLY A 73 29.96 -2.54 8.57
C GLY A 73 29.69 -1.89 7.21
N GLN A 74 30.73 -1.39 6.53
CA GLN A 74 30.61 -0.81 5.18
C GLN A 74 29.96 -1.79 4.18
N GLU A 75 30.22 -3.09 4.35
CA GLU A 75 29.67 -4.21 3.58
C GLU A 75 28.13 -4.34 3.64
N THR A 76 27.47 -3.76 4.64
CA THR A 76 26.00 -3.88 4.77
C THR A 76 25.32 -2.81 3.90
N ARG A 77 24.37 -3.23 3.06
CA ARG A 77 23.56 -2.32 2.25
C ARG A 77 22.77 -1.32 3.11
N THR A 78 22.49 -0.16 2.52
CA THR A 78 21.66 0.87 3.15
C THR A 78 20.20 0.41 3.23
N SER A 79 19.62 0.46 4.43
CA SER A 79 18.20 0.25 4.66
C SER A 79 17.40 1.42 4.12
N ASN A 80 16.25 1.12 3.53
CA ASN A 80 15.33 2.12 3.00
C ASN A 80 13.92 1.90 3.56
N MET A 81 13.24 3.01 3.82
CA MET A 81 11.85 3.01 4.26
C MET A 81 11.12 4.17 3.58
N PRO A 82 10.59 3.96 2.35
CA PRO A 82 9.64 4.89 1.75
C PRO A 82 8.31 4.88 2.49
N ILE A 83 7.81 6.07 2.80
CA ILE A 83 6.53 6.35 3.44
C ILE A 83 5.80 7.34 2.52
N SER A 84 4.50 7.18 2.34
CA SER A 84 3.69 8.16 1.62
C SER A 84 2.32 8.30 2.27
N ALA A 85 1.80 9.52 2.23
CA ALA A 85 0.46 9.85 2.63
C ALA A 85 -0.16 10.70 1.53
N LEU A 86 -1.30 10.27 0.99
CA LEU A 86 -2.04 10.95 -0.06
C LEU A 86 -3.48 11.15 0.38
N TYR A 87 -3.98 12.36 0.18
CA TYR A 87 -5.37 12.73 0.41
C TYR A 87 -5.99 13.22 -0.90
N THR A 88 -7.13 12.66 -1.28
CA THR A 88 -7.85 13.06 -2.50
C THR A 88 -8.99 14.01 -2.18
N PHE A 89 -9.41 14.80 -3.17
CA PHE A 89 -10.54 15.73 -3.04
C PHE A 89 -11.88 14.99 -2.86
N ASN A 90 -11.93 13.69 -3.16
CA ASN A 90 -13.08 12.83 -2.91
C ASN A 90 -13.02 12.19 -1.50
N ASN A 91 -12.33 12.82 -0.54
CA ASN A 91 -12.19 12.38 0.85
C ASN A 91 -11.55 10.99 1.03
N GLN A 92 -10.68 10.56 0.12
CA GLN A 92 -9.99 9.28 0.21
C GLN A 92 -8.61 9.48 0.83
N ILE A 93 -8.23 8.60 1.75
CA ILE A 93 -6.92 8.63 2.44
C ILE A 93 -6.16 7.37 2.05
N ILE A 94 -4.93 7.53 1.58
CA ILE A 94 -4.01 6.43 1.27
C ILE A 94 -2.71 6.67 2.01
N LEU A 95 -2.38 5.77 2.92
CA LEU A 95 -1.10 5.72 3.60
C LEU A 95 -0.38 4.45 3.16
N SER A 96 0.87 4.56 2.74
CA SER A 96 1.70 3.40 2.44
C SER A 96 3.11 3.57 2.98
N SER A 97 3.70 2.48 3.44
CA SER A 97 5.05 2.44 3.97
C SER A 97 5.68 1.11 3.61
N GLY A 98 6.57 1.12 2.63
CA GLY A 98 7.46 0.01 2.36
C GLY A 98 8.67 0.08 3.28
N TYR A 99 9.11 -1.03 3.83
CA TYR A 99 10.37 -1.07 4.60
C TYR A 99 11.26 -2.20 4.11
N THR A 100 12.55 -1.90 3.95
CA THR A 100 13.62 -2.86 3.69
C THR A 100 14.78 -2.53 4.60
N ILE A 101 14.94 -3.34 5.65
CA ILE A 101 15.93 -3.17 6.71
C ILE A 101 16.93 -4.30 6.62
N PHE A 102 18.18 -3.96 6.34
CA PHE A 102 19.31 -4.90 6.36
C PHE A 102 19.98 -4.84 7.72
N PHE A 103 20.15 -5.99 8.36
CA PHE A 103 20.90 -6.12 9.61
C PHE A 103 22.38 -6.42 9.31
N ASN A 104 23.20 -6.43 10.36
CA ASN A 104 24.66 -6.58 10.26
C ASN A 104 25.08 -7.77 9.37
N GLN A 105 26.00 -7.51 8.43
CA GLN A 105 26.52 -8.48 7.46
C GLN A 105 25.44 -9.16 6.60
N GLU A 106 24.26 -8.55 6.50
CA GLU A 106 23.09 -9.09 5.77
C GLU A 106 22.69 -10.51 6.19
N LYS A 107 23.04 -10.90 7.43
CA LYS A 107 22.61 -12.19 8.00
C LYS A 107 21.09 -12.27 8.09
N TRP A 108 20.46 -11.12 8.32
CA TRP A 108 19.02 -10.95 8.37
C TRP A 108 18.61 -9.76 7.51
N SER A 109 17.47 -9.89 6.83
CA SER A 109 16.82 -8.83 6.08
C SER A 109 15.35 -8.84 6.43
N LEU A 110 14.84 -7.74 6.97
CA LEU A 110 13.42 -7.52 7.20
C LEU A 110 12.86 -6.68 6.06
N ARG A 111 11.88 -7.22 5.35
CA ARG A 111 11.18 -6.53 4.26
C ARG A 111 9.70 -6.52 4.54
N GLY A 112 8.99 -5.57 3.98
CA GLY A 112 7.54 -5.60 4.03
C GLY A 112 6.86 -4.35 3.53
N ASN A 113 5.54 -4.42 3.57
CA ASN A 113 4.65 -3.34 3.20
C ASN A 113 3.59 -3.13 4.29
N LEU A 114 3.38 -1.88 4.66
CA LEU A 114 2.26 -1.43 5.46
C LEU A 114 1.44 -0.51 4.58
N ALA A 115 0.18 -0.84 4.35
CA ALA A 115 -0.73 0.08 3.68
C ALA A 115 -2.02 0.22 4.48
N PHE A 116 -2.53 1.44 4.53
CA PHE A 116 -3.82 1.77 5.07
C PHE A 116 -4.54 2.63 4.04
N SER A 117 -5.78 2.28 3.74
CA SER A 117 -6.58 3.09 2.83
C SER A 117 -8.02 3.17 3.28
N LYS A 118 -8.57 4.39 3.21
CA LYS A 118 -10.00 4.64 3.44
C LYS A 118 -10.60 5.27 2.20
N PHE A 119 -11.57 4.58 1.61
CA PHE A 119 -12.29 5.00 0.41
C PHE A 119 -13.78 5.09 0.71
N PRO A 120 -14.33 6.27 1.04
CA PRO A 120 -15.77 6.49 1.02
C PRO A 120 -16.25 6.43 -0.44
N GLN A 121 -17.27 5.63 -0.70
CA GLN A 121 -17.92 5.58 -2.00
C GLN A 121 -19.44 5.68 -1.83
N ASN A 122 -20.07 6.39 -2.76
CA ASN A 122 -21.51 6.53 -2.79
C ASN A 122 -22.09 5.31 -3.50
N PHE A 123 -23.08 4.68 -2.88
CA PHE A 123 -23.74 3.48 -3.36
C PHE A 123 -25.22 3.77 -3.54
N PHE A 124 -25.74 3.47 -4.72
CA PHE A 124 -27.11 3.78 -5.11
C PHE A 124 -28.00 2.52 -5.12
N GLY A 125 -27.66 1.47 -4.38
CA GLY A 125 -28.44 0.22 -4.38
C GLY A 125 -28.20 -0.66 -5.63
N ILE A 126 -28.98 -1.74 -5.74
CA ILE A 126 -28.91 -2.71 -6.86
C ILE A 126 -30.25 -2.71 -7.58
N GLY A 127 -30.29 -2.24 -8.84
CA GLY A 127 -31.48 -2.29 -9.71
C GLY A 127 -31.73 -0.99 -10.49
N ASN A 128 -32.57 -1.08 -11.53
CA ASN A 128 -32.90 0.03 -12.44
C ASN A 128 -33.90 1.06 -11.86
N LEU A 129 -34.33 0.87 -10.60
CA LEU A 129 -35.28 1.73 -9.89
C LEU A 129 -34.64 2.45 -8.70
N SER A 130 -33.31 2.52 -8.68
CA SER A 130 -32.57 3.29 -7.67
C SER A 130 -32.79 4.78 -7.91
N LEU A 131 -33.31 5.47 -6.89
CA LEU A 131 -33.47 6.91 -6.92
C LEU A 131 -32.20 7.57 -6.37
N GLU A 132 -31.92 8.82 -6.75
CA GLU A 132 -30.83 9.60 -6.14
C GLU A 132 -31.02 9.76 -4.62
N GLU A 133 -32.26 9.64 -4.14
CA GLU A 133 -32.63 9.65 -2.72
C GLU A 133 -32.15 8.41 -1.95
N ASP A 134 -31.79 7.32 -2.65
CA ASP A 134 -31.29 6.07 -2.07
C ASP A 134 -29.74 6.07 -1.93
N GLU A 135 -29.09 7.22 -2.05
CA GLU A 135 -27.65 7.36 -1.91
C GLU A 135 -27.17 7.00 -0.49
N GLU A 136 -26.39 5.94 -0.39
CA GLU A 136 -25.75 5.50 0.85
C GLU A 136 -24.23 5.61 0.76
N ILE A 137 -23.60 6.21 1.77
CA ILE A 137 -22.14 6.28 1.85
C ILE A 137 -21.60 4.98 2.46
N TYR A 138 -20.84 4.24 1.68
CA TYR A 138 -20.12 3.05 2.13
C TYR A 138 -18.63 3.35 2.33
N ASP A 139 -18.17 3.15 3.56
CA ASP A 139 -16.76 3.29 3.91
C ASP A 139 -16.02 1.95 3.72
N PHE A 140 -15.10 1.91 2.75
CA PHE A 140 -14.14 0.82 2.59
C PHE A 140 -12.85 1.17 3.32
N THR A 141 -12.55 0.45 4.40
CA THR A 141 -11.29 0.61 5.13
C THR A 141 -10.44 -0.65 4.98
N ASN A 142 -9.25 -0.51 4.40
CA ASN A 142 -8.31 -1.61 4.19
C ASN A 142 -7.03 -1.40 4.98
N TYR A 143 -6.53 -2.48 5.56
CA TYR A 143 -5.25 -2.57 6.24
C TYR A 143 -4.47 -3.74 5.64
N LEU A 144 -3.24 -3.46 5.23
CA LEU A 144 -2.29 -4.43 4.68
C LEU A 144 -1.04 -4.40 5.55
N ILE A 145 -0.68 -5.57 6.08
CA ILE A 145 0.53 -5.76 6.87
C ILE A 145 1.25 -7.00 6.35
N GLU A 146 2.41 -6.82 5.72
CA GLU A 146 3.17 -7.89 5.08
C GLU A 146 4.64 -7.94 5.53
N PRO A 147 4.93 -8.38 6.77
CA PRO A 147 6.29 -8.63 7.20
C PRO A 147 6.87 -9.90 6.55
N ILE A 148 8.08 -9.77 6.02
CA ILE A 148 8.90 -10.82 5.46
C ILE A 148 10.26 -10.77 6.15
N LEU A 149 10.59 -11.81 6.92
CA LEU A 149 11.91 -11.97 7.52
C LEU A 149 12.70 -12.99 6.72
N LEU A 150 13.87 -12.55 6.23
CA LEU A 150 14.80 -13.37 5.47
C LEU A 150 16.06 -13.58 6.29
N LYS A 151 16.50 -14.84 6.38
CA LYS A 151 17.80 -15.19 6.97
C LYS A 151 18.72 -15.76 5.90
N LYS A 152 19.91 -15.18 5.79
CA LYS A 152 20.96 -15.66 4.87
C LYS A 152 21.76 -16.76 5.56
N TYR A 153 21.84 -17.91 4.91
CA TYR A 153 22.72 -19.01 5.29
C TYR A 153 23.86 -19.11 4.26
N SER A 154 25.10 -18.85 4.68
CA SER A 154 26.27 -19.15 3.84
C SER A 154 26.59 -20.62 3.97
N VAL A 155 26.26 -21.41 2.95
CA VAL A 155 26.67 -22.81 2.84
C VAL A 155 27.96 -22.84 2.03
N ASN A 156 29.09 -23.14 2.68
CA ASN A 156 30.38 -23.40 2.06
C ASN A 156 30.46 -24.86 1.61
N PHE A 157 29.60 -25.27 0.69
CA PHE A 157 29.66 -26.63 0.12
C PHE A 157 29.72 -26.53 -1.40
N SER A 158 30.71 -27.22 -1.98
CA SER A 158 30.96 -27.27 -3.42
C SER A 158 29.81 -27.90 -4.23
N SER A 159 28.74 -28.34 -3.57
CA SER A 159 27.45 -28.65 -4.17
C SER A 159 26.40 -27.63 -3.71
N ALA A 160 25.86 -26.91 -4.69
CA ALA A 160 24.96 -25.78 -4.51
C ALA A 160 23.65 -26.18 -3.78
N ALA A 161 23.52 -25.80 -2.52
CA ALA A 161 22.23 -25.74 -1.81
C ALA A 161 22.28 -24.66 -0.71
N ALA A 162 22.25 -23.38 -1.11
CA ALA A 162 22.02 -22.29 -0.18
C ALA A 162 20.51 -22.18 0.10
N SER A 163 20.04 -22.69 1.23
CA SER A 163 18.65 -22.58 1.65
C SER A 163 18.44 -21.26 2.42
N ALA A 164 17.69 -20.32 1.82
CA ALA A 164 17.22 -19.13 2.51
C ALA A 164 15.88 -19.44 3.20
N THR A 165 15.85 -19.50 4.53
CA THR A 165 14.59 -19.62 5.27
C THR A 165 13.84 -18.28 5.18
N THR A 166 12.69 -18.31 4.51
CA THR A 166 11.80 -17.15 4.32
C THR A 166 10.55 -17.38 5.17
N SER A 167 10.32 -16.56 6.19
CA SER A 167 9.02 -16.50 6.88
C SER A 167 8.30 -15.23 6.45
N SER A 168 7.18 -15.40 5.75
CA SER A 168 6.30 -14.30 5.34
C SER A 168 4.91 -14.53 5.91
N THR A 169 4.38 -13.53 6.63
CA THR A 169 2.98 -13.54 7.06
C THR A 169 2.28 -12.36 6.40
N ARG A 170 1.27 -12.63 5.57
CA ARG A 170 0.43 -11.61 4.94
C ARG A 170 -0.87 -11.51 5.74
N LEU A 171 -1.09 -10.37 6.37
CA LEU A 171 -2.34 -10.05 7.03
C LEU A 171 -3.05 -8.94 6.25
N THR A 172 -4.22 -9.27 5.73
CA THR A 172 -5.12 -8.32 5.07
C THR A 172 -6.41 -8.26 5.86
N TRP A 173 -6.78 -7.08 6.34
CA TRP A 173 -8.06 -6.86 6.99
C TRP A 173 -8.81 -5.74 6.27
N SER A 174 -10.05 -6.01 5.92
CA SER A 174 -10.95 -5.04 5.28
C SER A 174 -12.22 -4.95 6.10
N ARG A 175 -12.59 -3.73 6.50
CA ARG A 175 -13.87 -3.45 7.14
C ARG A 175 -14.73 -2.66 6.16
N LYS A 176 -15.92 -3.18 5.91
CA LYS A 176 -17.02 -2.43 5.30
C LYS A 176 -17.91 -1.93 6.42
N ALA A 177 -18.07 -0.62 6.54
CA ALA A 177 -19.01 -0.03 7.48
C ALA A 177 -20.05 0.77 6.68
N GLY A 178 -21.28 0.26 6.64
CA GLY A 178 -22.46 1.02 6.21
C GLY A 178 -23.16 1.56 7.46
N TRP A 179 -23.35 2.88 7.54
CA TRP A 179 -24.07 3.50 8.65
C TRP A 179 -25.56 3.47 8.33
N PHE A 180 -26.31 2.51 8.89
CA PHE A 180 -27.77 2.48 8.81
C PHE A 180 -28.35 3.63 9.65
N ARG A 181 -28.42 4.83 9.08
CA ARG A 181 -29.09 5.97 9.71
C ARG A 181 -30.52 6.05 9.19
N ASN A 182 -31.46 5.63 10.04
CA ASN A 182 -32.90 5.81 9.87
C ASN A 182 -33.46 5.42 8.50
N ASN A 183 -33.99 4.20 8.39
CA ASN A 183 -35.08 4.01 7.45
C ASN A 183 -36.21 3.17 8.05
N ARG A 184 -37.28 3.90 8.40
CA ARG A 184 -38.66 3.43 8.62
C ARG A 184 -39.23 2.67 7.41
N GLN A 185 -38.46 2.52 6.33
CA GLN A 185 -38.81 1.84 5.08
C GLN A 185 -38.62 0.31 5.13
N ALA A 186 -37.86 -0.22 6.09
CA ALA A 186 -37.72 -1.68 6.27
C ALA A 186 -39.04 -2.39 6.67
N MET A 187 -40.09 -1.64 7.05
CA MET A 187 -41.43 -2.19 7.33
C MET A 187 -42.43 -2.07 6.18
N LYS A 188 -42.07 -1.48 5.03
CA LYS A 188 -42.98 -1.38 3.86
C LYS A 188 -42.87 -2.54 2.87
N ALA A 189 -41.94 -3.47 3.08
CA ALA A 189 -41.79 -4.68 2.27
C ALA A 189 -42.49 -5.92 2.90
N LEU A 190 -43.55 -5.72 3.70
CA LEU A 190 -44.44 -6.82 4.05
C LEU A 190 -45.34 -7.13 2.84
N PRO A 191 -45.35 -8.36 2.30
CA PRO A 191 -46.29 -8.72 1.25
C PRO A 191 -47.73 -8.56 1.77
N PRO A 192 -48.70 -8.18 0.91
CA PRO A 192 -50.09 -8.03 1.32
C PRO A 192 -50.63 -9.33 1.95
N PRO A 193 -51.61 -9.25 2.87
CA PRO A 193 -52.08 -10.38 3.66
C PRO A 193 -52.66 -11.45 2.72
N GLY A 194 -52.04 -12.62 2.65
CA GLY A 194 -52.50 -13.73 1.81
C GLY A 194 -51.49 -14.84 1.52
N TRP A 195 -50.20 -14.64 1.79
CA TRP A 195 -49.18 -15.64 1.50
C TRP A 195 -48.92 -16.54 2.73
N ARG A 196 -49.41 -17.79 2.67
CA ARG A 196 -49.06 -18.83 3.64
C ARG A 196 -47.59 -19.23 3.45
N LEU A 197 -46.80 -19.06 4.51
CA LEU A 197 -45.49 -19.68 4.62
C LEU A 197 -45.67 -21.17 4.92
N SER A 198 -45.28 -22.04 3.97
CA SER A 198 -45.05 -23.46 4.25
C SER A 198 -43.69 -23.61 4.94
N PRO A 199 -43.58 -24.32 6.06
CA PRO A 199 -42.30 -24.53 6.72
C PRO A 199 -41.56 -25.67 6.01
N CYS A 200 -40.60 -25.33 5.16
CA CYS A 200 -39.61 -26.30 4.69
C CYS A 200 -38.21 -25.83 5.08
N GLY A 201 -37.66 -26.51 6.10
CA GLY A 201 -36.30 -27.02 6.06
C GLY A 201 -35.16 -26.00 6.12
N THR A 202 -34.61 -25.87 7.32
CA THR A 202 -33.20 -25.61 7.61
C THR A 202 -32.24 -26.16 6.53
N ALA A 203 -31.48 -25.28 5.88
CA ALA A 203 -30.08 -25.53 5.48
C ALA A 203 -29.50 -24.28 4.79
N ALA A 204 -28.51 -23.67 5.44
CA ALA A 204 -27.60 -22.73 4.82
C ALA A 204 -26.69 -23.48 3.84
N ILE A 205 -26.66 -23.11 2.56
CA ILE A 205 -25.52 -23.38 1.67
C ILE A 205 -25.28 -22.18 0.74
N MET A 206 -24.12 -21.58 0.93
CA MET A 206 -23.47 -20.58 0.08
C MET A 206 -23.07 -21.22 -1.26
N TYR A 207 -23.49 -20.64 -2.39
CA TYR A 207 -22.88 -20.95 -3.69
C TYR A 207 -22.56 -19.67 -4.48
N SER A 208 -21.26 -19.51 -4.73
CA SER A 208 -20.67 -18.65 -5.76
C SER A 208 -21.00 -19.21 -7.14
N MET A 209 -21.45 -18.36 -8.06
CA MET A 209 -21.60 -18.71 -9.48
C MET A 209 -20.76 -17.77 -10.33
N HIS A 210 -19.66 -18.29 -10.88
CA HIS A 210 -19.04 -17.78 -12.10
C HIS A 210 -19.80 -18.34 -13.31
N ARG A 211 -20.03 -17.51 -14.32
CA ARG A 211 -20.51 -17.96 -15.63
C ARG A 211 -19.44 -17.68 -16.69
N MET A 212 -18.68 -18.71 -17.06
CA MET A 212 -18.03 -18.76 -18.38
C MET A 212 -19.14 -18.98 -19.40
N VAL A 213 -19.27 -18.06 -20.36
CA VAL A 213 -20.10 -18.26 -21.55
C VAL A 213 -19.16 -18.64 -22.69
N SER A 214 -19.16 -19.91 -23.07
CA SER A 214 -18.62 -20.40 -24.33
C SER A 214 -19.71 -20.37 -25.40
N LEU A 215 -19.43 -19.67 -26.50
CA LEU A 215 -20.19 -19.70 -27.76
C LEU A 215 -20.20 -21.11 -28.38
N PRO A 216 -21.24 -21.42 -29.18
CA PRO A 216 -20.95 -22.08 -30.44
C PRO A 216 -21.64 -21.46 -31.67
N LYS A 217 -20.86 -21.59 -32.74
CA LYS A 217 -21.01 -21.41 -34.20
C LYS A 217 -22.40 -21.15 -34.79
#